data_AF-A0A660SP26-F1
#
_entry.id   AF-A0A660SP26-F1
#
_cell.length_a   1.000
_cell.length_b   1.000
_cell.length_c   1.000
_cell.angle_alpha   90.00
_cell.angle_beta   90.00
_cell.angle_gamma   90.00
#
_symmetry.space_group_name_H-M   'P 1'
#
loop_
_entity.id
_entity.type
_entity.pdbx_description
1 polymer ?
#
loop_
_entity_poly.entity_id
_entity_poly.type
_entity_poly.pdbx_seq_one_letter_code
_entity_poly.pdbx_strand_id
1 'polypeptide(L)'
;MERKIYLDLDRCIGCHSCSAACYAHFGEFRINIAELEPEVALPAACRQCENALCLNACPTEALERKGDGRIERALFHCVGCLSCVIACPFGVMPPPLSFHVAQKCNYCPDLETGPRCVSACPTGALRFITRDELEKVETGIMISSRSPFFRRTR
;
A
#
# COMPACT_ATOMS: atom_id res chain seq x y z
N MET A 1 6.51 -12.41 -13.14
CA MET A 1 6.70 -12.46 -11.68
C MET A 1 6.12 -11.19 -11.07
N GLU A 2 4.97 -11.28 -10.40
CA GLU A 2 4.24 -10.11 -9.91
C GLU A 2 4.85 -9.63 -8.58
N ARG A 3 5.66 -8.57 -8.62
CA ARG A 3 6.18 -7.91 -7.41
C ARG A 3 5.05 -7.18 -6.68
N LYS A 4 5.05 -7.23 -5.35
CA LYS A 4 4.06 -6.56 -4.49
C LYS A 4 4.76 -5.75 -3.42
N ILE A 5 4.05 -4.73 -2.90
CA ILE A 5 4.51 -3.99 -1.74
C ILE A 5 4.20 -4.82 -0.50
N TYR A 6 5.24 -5.21 0.24
CA TYR A 6 5.15 -5.85 1.54
C TYR A 6 5.50 -4.85 2.63
N LEU A 7 4.76 -4.91 3.73
CA LEU A 7 4.96 -4.08 4.90
C LEU A 7 5.40 -4.98 6.07
N ASP A 8 6.58 -4.68 6.60
CA ASP A 8 7.14 -5.25 7.82
C ASP A 8 6.83 -4.29 8.98
N LEU A 9 5.86 -4.67 9.83
CA LEU A 9 5.40 -3.85 10.94
C LEU A 9 6.46 -3.68 12.03
N ASP A 10 7.32 -4.68 12.24
CA ASP A 10 8.37 -4.62 13.27
C ASP A 10 9.43 -3.55 12.96
N ARG A 11 9.55 -3.17 11.68
CA ARG A 11 10.45 -2.11 11.21
C ARG A 11 9.74 -0.77 11.01
N CYS A 12 8.41 -0.73 11.06
CA CYS A 12 7.67 0.50 10.80
C CYS A 12 7.66 1.37 12.06
N ILE A 13 8.33 2.53 11.97
CA ILE A 13 8.39 3.51 13.07
C ILE A 13 7.35 4.63 12.95
N GLY A 14 6.38 4.50 12.03
CA GLY A 14 5.36 5.53 11.84
C GLY A 14 5.91 6.90 11.46
N CYS A 15 6.99 6.99 10.65
CA CYS A 15 7.62 8.27 10.30
C CYS A 15 6.89 9.07 9.20
N HIS A 16 5.85 8.53 8.57
CA HIS A 16 5.11 9.15 7.46
C HIS A 16 5.94 9.48 6.19
N SER A 17 7.21 9.07 6.09
CA SER A 17 8.03 9.32 4.89
C SER A 17 7.44 8.72 3.61
N CYS A 18 6.74 7.58 3.73
CA CYS A 18 6.12 6.92 2.60
C CYS A 18 4.91 7.69 2.03
N SER A 19 4.05 8.25 2.88
CA SER A 19 2.92 9.10 2.45
C SER A 19 3.42 10.44 1.92
N ALA A 20 4.40 11.05 2.59
CA ALA A 20 5.04 12.29 2.14
C ALA A 20 5.67 12.15 0.74
N ALA A 21 6.37 11.03 0.47
CA ALA A 21 6.97 10.78 -0.84
C ALA A 21 5.92 10.64 -1.97
N CYS A 22 4.77 10.04 -1.69
CA CYS A 22 3.67 10.01 -2.65
C CYS A 22 3.09 11.42 -2.87
N TYR A 23 2.81 12.15 -1.79
CA TYR A 23 2.25 13.49 -1.87
C TYR A 23 3.15 14.46 -2.63
N ALA A 24 4.45 14.46 -2.34
CA ALA A 24 5.42 15.36 -2.97
C ALA A 24 5.47 15.20 -4.51
N HIS A 25 5.20 14.00 -5.02
CA HIS A 25 5.24 13.74 -6.46
C HIS A 25 3.88 13.90 -7.13
N PHE A 26 2.80 13.45 -6.50
CA PHE A 26 1.47 13.42 -7.12
C PHE A 26 0.54 14.56 -6.68
N GLY A 27 0.93 15.36 -5.67
CA GLY A 27 0.08 16.36 -5.02
C GLY A 27 -1.03 15.78 -4.13
N GLU A 28 -1.07 14.44 -3.98
CA GLU A 28 -2.14 13.70 -3.32
C GLU A 28 -1.57 12.42 -2.66
N PHE A 29 -2.23 11.94 -1.61
CA PHE A 29 -1.83 10.70 -0.96
C PHE A 29 -2.26 9.48 -1.78
N ARG A 30 -1.30 8.59 -2.07
CA ARG A 30 -1.54 7.28 -2.69
C ARG A 30 -1.27 6.10 -1.75
N ILE A 31 -0.73 6.40 -0.57
CA ILE A 31 -0.58 5.51 0.57
C ILE A 31 -1.06 6.28 1.79
N ASN A 32 -2.04 5.72 2.49
CA ASN A 32 -2.57 6.31 3.71
C ASN A 32 -1.87 5.70 4.92
N ILE A 33 -1.84 6.41 6.04
CA ILE A 33 -1.41 5.85 7.31
C ILE A 33 -2.66 5.76 8.18
N ALA A 34 -3.01 4.53 8.56
CA ALA A 34 -4.04 4.28 9.56
C ALA A 34 -3.37 4.29 10.93
N GLU A 35 -3.84 5.17 11.80
CA GLU A 35 -3.38 5.25 13.19
C GLU A 35 -4.34 4.42 14.05
N LEU A 36 -3.81 3.33 14.60
CA LEU A 36 -4.49 2.48 15.57
C LEU A 36 -3.93 2.84 16.93
N GLU A 37 -4.68 3.62 17.70
CA GLU A 37 -4.26 4.03 19.03
C GLU A 37 -4.01 2.83 19.96
N PRO A 38 -3.00 2.87 20.84
CA PRO A 38 -2.10 4.01 21.11
C PRO A 38 -0.74 3.95 20.38
N GLU A 39 -0.39 2.88 19.65
CA GLU A 39 1.02 2.63 19.28
C GLU A 39 1.29 2.21 17.83
N VAL A 40 0.26 1.98 16.99
CA VAL A 40 0.49 1.36 15.68
C VAL A 40 0.11 2.29 14.54
N ALA A 41 1.12 2.79 13.84
CA ALA A 41 0.96 3.40 12.52
C ALA A 41 1.02 2.32 11.44
N LEU A 42 -0.04 2.17 10.66
CA LEU A 42 -0.15 1.19 9.59
C LEU A 42 -0.17 1.88 8.21
N PRO A 43 0.96 1.86 7.46
CA PRO A 43 0.98 2.28 6.06
C PRO A 43 0.09 1.39 5.18
N ALA A 44 -1.10 1.87 4.88
CA ALA A 44 -2.10 1.22 4.05
C ALA A 44 -1.82 1.47 2.55
N ALA A 45 -0.91 0.67 1.98
CA ALA A 45 -0.64 0.67 0.54
C ALA A 45 -1.64 -0.19 -0.24
N CYS A 46 -1.94 0.20 -1.49
CA CYS A 46 -2.77 -0.63 -2.37
C CYS A 46 -2.09 -1.97 -2.65
N ARG A 47 -2.85 -3.07 -2.49
CA ARG A 47 -2.33 -4.44 -2.62
C ARG A 47 -2.28 -4.98 -4.06
N GLN A 48 -2.81 -4.24 -5.04
CA GLN A 48 -3.03 -4.70 -6.42
C GLN A 48 -3.64 -6.11 -6.46
N CYS A 49 -4.81 -6.26 -5.84
CA CYS A 49 -5.47 -7.55 -5.67
C CYS A 49 -5.66 -8.26 -7.02
N GLU A 50 -5.53 -9.57 -7.04
CA GLU A 50 -5.86 -10.42 -8.21
C GLU A 50 -7.37 -10.37 -8.49
N ASN A 51 -8.17 -10.59 -7.46
CA ASN A 51 -9.62 -10.36 -7.48
C ASN A 51 -9.94 -8.96 -6.95
N ALA A 52 -9.80 -7.95 -7.81
CA ALA A 52 -9.97 -6.55 -7.42
C ALA A 52 -11.44 -6.11 -7.50
N LEU A 53 -12.09 -6.03 -6.34
CA LEU A 53 -13.46 -5.51 -6.21
C LEU A 53 -13.62 -4.09 -6.76
N CYS A 54 -12.56 -3.28 -6.70
CA CYS A 54 -12.57 -1.92 -7.25
C CYS A 54 -12.71 -1.88 -8.78
N LEU A 55 -12.28 -2.92 -9.52
CA LEU A 55 -12.54 -3.04 -10.95
C LEU A 55 -14.03 -3.26 -11.19
N ASN A 56 -14.60 -4.28 -10.53
CA ASN A 56 -16.00 -4.67 -10.70
C ASN A 56 -16.99 -3.58 -10.25
N ALA A 57 -16.59 -2.74 -9.29
CA ALA A 57 -17.42 -1.65 -8.80
C ALA A 57 -17.39 -0.40 -9.69
N CYS A 58 -16.52 -0.33 -10.71
CA CYS A 58 -16.39 0.86 -11.54
C CYS A 58 -17.42 0.84 -12.69
N PRO A 59 -18.42 1.74 -12.70
CA PRO A 59 -19.49 1.71 -13.70
C PRO A 59 -19.05 2.15 -15.10
N THR A 60 -17.94 2.88 -15.19
CA THR A 60 -17.39 3.41 -16.45
C THR A 60 -16.10 2.69 -16.88
N GLU A 61 -15.75 1.58 -16.21
CA GLU A 61 -14.55 0.80 -16.51
C GLU A 61 -13.25 1.64 -16.50
N ALA A 62 -13.23 2.72 -15.73
CA ALA A 62 -12.08 3.61 -15.65
C ALA A 62 -10.88 3.01 -14.91
N LEU A 63 -11.03 1.84 -14.28
CA LEU A 63 -9.96 1.08 -13.68
C LEU A 63 -9.67 -0.13 -14.57
N GLU A 64 -8.40 -0.33 -14.90
CA GLU A 64 -7.98 -1.38 -15.83
C GLU A 64 -6.78 -2.14 -15.27
N ARG A 65 -6.75 -3.47 -15.47
CA ARG A 65 -5.56 -4.28 -15.24
C ARG A 65 -4.66 -4.20 -16.48
N LYS A 66 -3.42 -3.78 -16.28
CA LYS A 66 -2.40 -3.76 -17.33
C LYS A 66 -1.73 -5.13 -17.45
N GLY A 67 -0.98 -5.35 -18.53
CA GLY A 67 -0.38 -6.65 -18.86
C GLY A 67 0.63 -7.17 -17.81
N ASP A 68 1.18 -6.28 -17.00
CA ASP A 68 2.07 -6.57 -15.87
C ASP A 68 1.33 -6.83 -14.55
N GLY A 69 0.00 -6.89 -14.57
CA GLY A 69 -0.85 -7.22 -13.42
C GLY A 69 -1.25 -6.03 -12.55
N ARG A 70 -0.62 -4.87 -12.69
CA ARG A 70 -1.01 -3.66 -11.93
C ARG A 70 -2.36 -3.12 -12.39
N ILE A 71 -3.10 -2.54 -11.44
CA ILE A 71 -4.37 -1.88 -11.73
C ILE A 71 -4.15 -0.38 -11.74
N GLU A 72 -4.57 0.26 -12.82
CA GLU A 72 -4.43 1.69 -13.05
C GLU A 72 -5.77 2.36 -13.30
N ARG A 73 -5.82 3.68 -13.04
CA ARG A 73 -6.98 4.51 -13.37
C ARG A 73 -6.72 5.29 -14.64
N ALA A 74 -7.58 5.12 -15.64
CA ALA A 74 -7.70 6.04 -16.76
C ALA A 74 -8.47 7.29 -16.32
N LEU A 75 -7.76 8.41 -16.13
CA LEU A 75 -8.35 9.64 -15.59
C LEU A 75 -9.49 10.18 -16.45
N PHE A 76 -9.36 10.10 -17.79
CA PHE A 76 -10.37 10.59 -18.73
C PHE A 76 -11.69 9.81 -18.70
N HIS A 77 -11.68 8.54 -18.27
CA HIS A 77 -12.90 7.72 -18.16
C HIS A 77 -13.55 7.81 -16.78
N CYS A 78 -12.85 8.38 -15.79
CA CYS A 78 -13.31 8.38 -14.41
C CYS A 78 -14.27 9.55 -14.14
N VAL A 79 -15.52 9.22 -13.81
CA VAL A 79 -16.57 10.21 -13.47
C VAL A 79 -16.59 10.61 -12.00
N GLY A 80 -15.67 10.11 -11.17
CA GLY A 80 -15.58 10.51 -9.77
C GLY A 80 -16.69 9.96 -8.85
N CYS A 81 -17.34 8.86 -9.21
CA CYS A 81 -18.44 8.26 -8.43
C CYS A 81 -18.02 7.62 -7.08
N LEU A 82 -16.72 7.49 -6.82
CA LEU A 82 -16.13 6.92 -5.60
C LEU A 82 -16.54 5.47 -5.25
N SER A 83 -17.28 4.75 -6.12
CA SER A 83 -17.65 3.34 -5.90
C SER A 83 -16.44 2.45 -5.60
N CYS A 84 -15.33 2.70 -6.29
CA CYS A 84 -14.07 1.98 -6.05
C CYS A 84 -13.49 2.20 -4.64
N VAL A 85 -13.67 3.38 -4.03
CA VAL A 85 -13.23 3.67 -2.66
C VAL A 85 -14.01 2.82 -1.67
N ILE A 86 -15.35 2.79 -1.81
CA ILE A 86 -16.25 2.01 -0.97
C ILE A 86 -16.02 0.51 -1.14
N ALA A 87 -15.80 0.05 -2.38
CA ALA A 87 -15.58 -1.35 -2.69
C ALA A 87 -14.22 -1.89 -2.19
N CYS A 88 -13.29 -1.02 -1.77
CA CYS A 88 -11.98 -1.45 -1.31
C CYS A 88 -12.06 -1.97 0.13
N PRO A 89 -11.87 -3.28 0.38
CA PRO A 89 -11.99 -3.84 1.72
C PRO A 89 -10.86 -3.38 2.66
N PHE A 90 -9.81 -2.77 2.12
CA PHE A 90 -8.64 -2.32 2.88
C PHE A 90 -8.63 -0.82 3.14
N GLY A 91 -9.59 -0.05 2.59
CA GLY A 91 -9.65 1.41 2.79
C GLY A 91 -8.41 2.18 2.30
N VAL A 92 -7.64 1.62 1.36
CA VAL A 92 -6.34 2.18 0.94
C VAL A 92 -6.43 3.39 -0.01
N MET A 93 -7.63 3.68 -0.55
CA MET A 93 -7.85 4.82 -1.43
C MET A 93 -8.46 5.95 -0.60
N PRO A 94 -7.72 7.04 -0.35
CA PRO A 94 -8.30 8.16 0.38
C PRO A 94 -9.42 8.79 -0.44
N PRO A 95 -10.50 9.28 0.22
CA PRO A 95 -11.42 10.20 -0.44
C PRO A 95 -10.61 11.44 -0.85
N PRO A 96 -10.82 11.97 -2.06
CA PRO A 96 -9.97 13.04 -2.56
C PRO A 96 -10.29 14.38 -1.90
N LEU A 97 -9.27 15.23 -1.71
CA LEU A 97 -9.41 16.52 -1.04
C LEU A 97 -9.85 17.64 -2.00
N SER A 98 -9.37 17.62 -3.25
CA SER A 98 -9.61 18.70 -4.22
C SER A 98 -10.17 18.24 -5.57
N PHE A 99 -9.86 17.03 -5.99
CA PHE A 99 -10.37 16.47 -7.24
C PHE A 99 -11.54 15.54 -6.95
N HIS A 100 -12.62 15.52 -7.74
CA HIS A 100 -13.69 14.51 -7.52
C HIS A 100 -13.24 13.06 -7.81
N VAL A 101 -11.95 12.80 -8.03
CA VAL A 101 -11.38 11.51 -8.40
C VAL A 101 -10.40 11.01 -7.34
N ALA A 102 -10.74 9.90 -6.68
CA ALA A 102 -9.86 9.24 -5.74
C ALA A 102 -8.60 8.68 -6.42
N GLN A 103 -7.44 9.09 -5.92
CA GLN A 103 -6.15 8.63 -6.41
C GLN A 103 -5.89 7.18 -5.95
N LYS A 104 -5.49 6.34 -6.90
CA LYS A 104 -5.13 4.95 -6.65
C LYS A 104 -3.64 4.75 -6.89
N CYS A 105 -2.96 4.07 -5.97
CA CYS A 105 -1.60 3.62 -6.21
C CYS A 105 -1.55 2.64 -7.39
N ASN A 106 -0.62 2.90 -8.31
CA ASN A 106 -0.31 2.11 -9.51
C ASN A 106 1.12 1.55 -9.49
N TYR A 107 1.77 1.55 -8.32
CA TYR A 107 3.17 1.13 -8.11
C TYR A 107 4.24 1.99 -8.81
N CYS A 108 3.94 3.23 -9.19
CA CYS A 108 4.93 4.16 -9.81
C CYS A 108 5.64 3.53 -11.02
N PRO A 109 4.92 3.24 -12.11
CA PRO A 109 5.47 2.55 -13.29
C PRO A 109 6.57 3.34 -14.02
N ASP A 110 6.70 4.61 -13.71
CA ASP A 110 7.68 5.54 -14.26
C ASP A 110 9.08 5.36 -13.64
N LEU A 111 9.22 4.53 -12.60
CA LEU A 111 10.49 4.23 -11.94
C LEU A 111 10.87 2.75 -12.06
N GLU A 112 12.03 2.47 -12.65
CA GLU A 112 12.59 1.12 -12.70
C GLU A 112 12.95 0.57 -11.31
N THR A 113 13.33 1.45 -10.39
CA THR A 113 13.65 1.10 -9.00
C THR A 113 12.42 0.73 -8.17
N GLY A 114 11.22 0.95 -8.69
CA GLY A 114 9.95 0.64 -8.05
C GLY A 114 9.26 1.83 -7.35
N PRO A 115 8.29 1.57 -6.46
CA PRO A 115 7.47 2.60 -5.84
C PRO A 115 8.27 3.60 -4.99
N ARG A 116 7.99 4.90 -5.17
CA ARG A 116 8.61 5.99 -4.39
C ARG A 116 8.51 5.81 -2.88
N CYS A 117 7.36 5.32 -2.40
CA CYS A 117 7.12 5.07 -0.98
C CYS A 117 8.06 4.00 -0.39
N VAL A 118 8.51 3.04 -1.22
CA VAL A 118 9.47 2.01 -0.83
C VAL A 118 10.86 2.62 -0.75
N SER A 119 11.28 3.39 -1.76
CA SER A 119 12.59 4.08 -1.75
C SER A 119 12.71 5.12 -0.63
N ALA A 120 11.60 5.75 -0.23
CA ALA A 120 11.57 6.75 0.83
C ALA A 120 11.53 6.15 2.25
N CYS A 121 11.37 4.83 2.40
CA CYS A 121 11.26 4.20 3.72
C CYS A 121 12.65 4.08 4.38
N PRO A 122 12.95 4.84 5.45
CA PRO A 122 14.30 4.85 6.03
C PRO A 122 14.67 3.53 6.73
N THR A 123 13.67 2.80 7.24
CA THR A 123 13.89 1.54 7.97
C THR A 123 13.79 0.29 7.09
N GLY A 124 13.43 0.46 5.81
CA GLY A 124 13.16 -0.68 4.92
C GLY A 124 11.94 -1.52 5.33
N ALA A 125 10.98 -0.91 6.04
CA ALA A 125 9.70 -1.52 6.41
C ALA A 125 8.83 -1.81 5.20
N LEU A 126 8.84 -0.94 4.19
CA LEU A 126 8.19 -1.18 2.91
C LEU A 126 9.18 -1.79 1.93
N ARG A 127 8.81 -2.89 1.28
CA ARG A 127 9.64 -3.57 0.28
C ARG A 127 8.83 -3.93 -0.96
N PHE A 128 9.42 -3.79 -2.13
CA PHE A 128 8.79 -4.15 -3.41
C PHE A 128 9.44 -5.41 -3.98
N ILE A 129 8.93 -6.56 -3.58
CA ILE A 129 9.58 -7.87 -3.81
C ILE A 129 8.56 -8.90 -4.32
N THR A 130 9.05 -10.02 -4.84
CA THR A 130 8.22 -11.17 -5.19
C THR A 130 7.87 -12.01 -3.97
N ARG A 131 6.95 -12.97 -4.14
CA ARG A 131 6.64 -13.94 -3.08
C ARG A 131 7.85 -14.81 -2.73
N ASP A 132 8.60 -15.28 -3.72
CA ASP A 132 9.80 -16.11 -3.51
C ASP A 132 10.92 -15.34 -2.79
N GLU A 133 11.03 -14.03 -3.05
CA GLU A 133 11.94 -13.15 -2.31
C GLU A 133 11.47 -12.95 -0.87
N LEU A 134 10.16 -12.84 -0.63
CA LEU A 134 9.60 -12.73 0.71
C LEU A 134 9.87 -13.97 1.56
N GLU A 135 9.79 -15.17 1.00
CA GLU A 135 10.07 -16.43 1.72
C GLU A 135 11.52 -16.50 2.23
N LYS A 136 12.44 -15.79 1.58
CA LYS A 136 13.85 -15.68 2.00
C LYS A 136 14.07 -14.58 3.03
N VAL A 137 13.12 -13.69 3.21
CA VAL A 137 13.16 -12.70 4.29
C VAL A 137 12.74 -13.39 5.56
N GLU A 138 13.65 -13.52 6.53
CA GLU A 138 13.28 -13.83 7.91
C GLU A 138 12.31 -12.75 8.40
N THR A 139 11.01 -13.07 8.39
CA THR A 139 9.95 -12.20 8.88
C THR A 139 9.64 -12.60 10.32
N GLY A 140 9.73 -11.65 11.24
CA GLY A 140 9.62 -11.90 12.67
C GLY A 140 10.87 -12.55 13.24
N ILE A 141 11.64 -11.79 14.01
CA ILE A 141 12.49 -12.41 15.03
C ILE A 141 11.52 -13.16 15.95
N MET A 142 11.72 -14.47 16.18
CA MET A 142 11.24 -15.07 17.42
C MET A 142 11.77 -14.18 18.55
N ILE A 143 10.91 -13.36 19.14
CA ILE A 143 11.27 -12.55 20.31
C ILE A 143 11.54 -13.55 21.44
N SER A 144 12.75 -14.10 21.49
CA SER A 144 13.29 -14.74 22.66
C SER A 144 13.74 -13.62 23.59
N SER A 145 12.78 -12.89 24.14
CA SER A 145 13.10 -11.99 25.23
C SER A 145 13.69 -12.86 26.35
N ARG A 146 14.85 -12.48 26.88
CA ARG A 146 15.34 -13.03 28.16
C ARG A 146 14.52 -12.49 29.34
N SER A 147 13.54 -11.61 29.08
CA SER A 147 12.59 -11.13 30.05
C SER A 147 11.69 -12.30 30.51
N PRO A 148 11.60 -12.56 31.83
CA PRO A 148 10.71 -13.57 32.38
C PRO A 148 9.24 -13.35 32.03
N PHE A 149 8.85 -12.12 31.68
CA PHE A 149 7.46 -11.70 31.48
C PHE A 149 6.82 -12.23 30.19
N PHE A 150 7.61 -12.51 29.16
CA PHE A 150 7.12 -13.00 27.86
C PHE A 150 7.21 -14.52 27.69
N ARG A 151 7.55 -15.27 28.75
CA ARG A 151 7.41 -16.73 28.75
C ARG A 151 5.92 -17.08 28.84
N ARG A 152 5.25 -17.23 27.68
CA ARG A 152 3.97 -17.93 27.64
C ARG A 152 4.19 -19.34 28.16
N THR A 153 3.55 -19.65 29.28
CA THR A 153 3.42 -20.99 29.84
C THR A 153 2.68 -21.88 28.84
N ARG A 154 3.42 -22.91 28.40
CA ARG A 154 3.06 -24.17 27.71
C ARG A 154 2.06 -24.11 26.54
#